data_AF-A0A3L9Y9X8-F1
#
_entry.id   AF-A0A3L9Y9X8-F1
#
_cell.length_a   1.000
_cell.length_b   1.000
_cell.length_c   1.000
_cell.angle_alpha   90.00
_cell.angle_beta   90.00
_cell.angle_gamma   90.00
#
_symmetry.space_group_name_H-M   'P 1'
#
loop_
_entity.id
_entity.type
_entity.pdbx_description
1 polymer ?
#
loop_
_entity_poly.entity_id
_entity_poly.type
_entity_poly.pdbx_seq_one_letter_code
_entity_poly.pdbx_strand_id
1 'polypeptide(L)'
;MSNLRAYVMNSKVQGESFSEEVDGKVVRDTSVFTCEGQRFILQTKPEQLAEILVENVAPERVPATMEAIERICWLLAFATQSQVACYGHNYPDGTSHKVHNSIHRPGQNADPVIEPADGAAIRKFVDQTYPQYKALESARSLKVVIDYMLQAARPGLPMECKLVFLSVLLENLKHTYGTQQHYAFRSGKFIDPATNASLSFKVMMTRMFGAEGMAPSLKPLVDLRNEVLHTGVASLTHAQQKLQYDAATDLIREYLLRLLGFKGNFNVSPTGGSVKTI
;
A
#
# COMPACT_ATOMS: atom_id res chain seq x y z
N MET A 1 3.92 -31.25 10.53
CA MET A 1 4.05 -29.79 10.35
C MET A 1 5.37 -29.55 9.66
N SER A 2 5.38 -28.73 8.61
CA SER A 2 6.55 -28.46 7.78
C SER A 2 6.75 -26.95 7.65
N ASN A 3 7.96 -26.55 7.26
CA ASN A 3 8.26 -25.14 7.03
C ASN A 3 7.80 -24.72 5.64
N LEU A 4 6.97 -23.69 5.56
CA LEU A 4 6.56 -23.06 4.30
C LEU A 4 7.59 -21.99 3.92
N ARG A 5 8.10 -22.07 2.69
CA ARG A 5 8.99 -21.05 2.11
C ARG A 5 8.30 -20.40 0.94
N ALA A 6 8.07 -19.10 1.01
CA ALA A 6 7.52 -18.30 -0.07
C ALA A 6 8.59 -17.39 -0.67
N TYR A 7 8.54 -17.21 -1.99
CA TYR A 7 9.49 -16.41 -2.74
C TYR A 7 8.86 -15.10 -3.18
N VAL A 8 9.51 -14.00 -2.83
CA VAL A 8 9.02 -12.64 -3.00
C VAL A 8 9.96 -11.87 -3.92
N MET A 9 9.40 -11.07 -4.81
CA MET A 9 10.15 -10.18 -5.71
C MET A 9 9.93 -8.71 -5.36
N ASN A 10 10.82 -7.85 -5.87
CA ASN A 10 10.79 -6.41 -5.73
C ASN A 10 10.76 -5.91 -4.27
N SER A 11 11.17 -6.75 -3.32
CA SER A 11 11.34 -6.39 -1.92
C SER A 11 12.61 -5.57 -1.78
N LYS A 12 12.45 -4.26 -1.58
CA LYS A 12 13.56 -3.33 -1.35
C LYS A 12 13.97 -3.21 0.12
N VAL A 13 13.31 -3.99 0.97
CA VAL A 13 13.46 -3.93 2.42
C VAL A 13 14.82 -4.47 2.82
N GLN A 14 15.54 -3.74 3.67
CA GLN A 14 16.70 -4.25 4.38
C GLN A 14 16.28 -4.91 5.68
N GLY A 15 17.07 -5.87 6.15
CA GLY A 15 16.82 -6.54 7.42
C GLY A 15 16.92 -5.59 8.61
N GLU A 16 16.36 -5.99 9.75
CA GLU A 16 16.71 -5.42 11.05
C GLU A 16 17.91 -6.12 11.68
N SER A 17 18.03 -7.43 11.44
CA SER A 17 19.06 -8.30 11.99
C SER A 17 19.87 -8.95 10.89
N PHE A 18 20.99 -9.55 11.30
CA PHE A 18 21.89 -10.28 10.42
C PHE A 18 21.46 -11.74 10.32
N SER A 19 21.52 -12.33 9.13
CA SER A 19 21.56 -13.79 8.99
C SER A 19 22.88 -14.34 9.54
N GLU A 20 22.88 -15.65 9.85
CA GLU A 20 24.11 -16.35 10.24
C GLU A 20 25.21 -16.16 9.16
N GLU A 21 26.46 -16.02 9.61
CA GLU A 21 27.60 -15.69 8.76
C GLU A 21 27.78 -16.71 7.62
N VAL A 22 27.58 -16.27 6.38
CA VAL A 22 27.93 -17.04 5.18
C VAL A 22 29.14 -16.35 4.53
N ASP A 23 30.24 -17.09 4.38
CA ASP A 23 31.49 -16.62 3.75
C ASP A 23 32.14 -15.35 4.37
N GLY A 24 32.07 -15.21 5.69
CA GLY A 24 32.74 -14.12 6.41
C GLY A 24 32.10 -12.74 6.22
N LYS A 25 30.90 -12.66 5.61
CA LYS A 25 30.16 -11.43 5.36
C LYS A 25 28.86 -11.43 6.14
N VAL A 26 28.73 -10.44 7.02
CA VAL A 26 27.51 -10.23 7.79
C VAL A 26 26.64 -9.22 7.05
N VAL A 27 25.48 -9.65 6.54
CA VAL A 27 24.52 -8.77 5.83
C VAL A 27 23.27 -8.62 6.67
N ARG A 28 22.85 -7.37 6.89
CA ARG A 28 21.60 -7.05 7.60
C ARG A 28 20.42 -7.32 6.67
N ASP A 29 19.95 -8.56 6.64
CA ASP A 29 19.02 -9.07 5.63
C ASP A 29 17.73 -9.66 6.20
N THR A 30 17.62 -9.80 7.53
CA THR A 30 16.53 -10.52 8.17
C THR A 30 15.58 -9.58 8.91
N SER A 31 14.27 -9.72 8.64
CA SER A 31 13.19 -9.02 9.32
C SER A 31 12.14 -10.03 9.78
N VAL A 32 11.64 -9.89 11.01
CA VAL A 32 10.64 -10.80 11.57
C VAL A 32 9.35 -10.04 11.82
N PHE A 33 8.28 -10.40 11.09
CA PHE A 33 6.95 -9.83 11.28
C PHE A 33 6.10 -10.75 12.17
N THR A 34 5.28 -10.16 13.02
CA THR A 34 4.31 -10.87 13.85
C THR A 34 2.90 -10.45 13.46
N CYS A 35 2.23 -11.29 12.67
CA CYS A 35 0.90 -11.03 12.15
C CYS A 35 -0.09 -12.01 12.78
N GLU A 36 -1.02 -11.52 13.60
CA GLU A 36 -2.02 -12.34 14.32
C GLU A 36 -1.41 -13.51 15.13
N GLY A 37 -0.24 -13.29 15.72
CA GLY A 37 0.47 -14.28 16.52
C GLY A 37 1.27 -15.31 15.71
N GLN A 38 1.20 -15.27 14.37
CA GLN A 38 2.07 -16.06 13.50
C GLN A 38 3.32 -15.26 13.13
N ARG A 39 4.49 -15.93 13.17
CA ARG A 39 5.79 -15.33 12.85
C ARG A 39 6.14 -15.57 11.38
N PHE A 40 6.54 -14.51 10.69
CA PHE A 40 6.99 -14.52 9.30
C PHE A 40 8.41 -13.98 9.23
N ILE A 41 9.36 -14.82 8.84
CA ILE A 41 10.78 -14.45 8.77
C ILE A 41 11.08 -14.08 7.31
N LEU A 42 11.20 -12.79 7.03
CA LEU A 42 11.62 -12.28 5.73
C LEU A 42 13.15 -12.19 5.67
N GLN A 43 13.75 -12.86 4.70
CA GLN A 43 15.18 -12.75 4.40
C GLN A 43 15.37 -12.14 3.01
N THR A 44 15.95 -10.94 2.96
CA THR A 44 16.29 -10.24 1.72
C THR A 44 17.44 -10.92 1.01
N LYS A 45 17.34 -10.99 -0.31
CA LYS A 45 18.33 -11.57 -1.23
C LYS A 45 18.77 -10.49 -2.23
N PRO A 46 19.86 -10.73 -2.99
CA PRO A 46 20.24 -9.84 -4.09
C PRO A 46 19.10 -9.59 -5.09
N GLU A 47 19.23 -8.53 -5.89
CA GLU A 47 18.28 -8.21 -6.97
C GLU A 47 16.85 -7.93 -6.50
N GLN A 48 16.68 -7.39 -5.29
CA GLN A 48 15.37 -7.08 -4.68
C GLN A 48 14.48 -8.33 -4.51
N LEU A 49 15.09 -9.51 -4.40
CA LEU A 49 14.39 -10.74 -4.06
C LEU A 49 14.33 -10.90 -2.54
N ALA A 50 13.38 -11.70 -2.06
CA ALA A 50 13.32 -12.11 -0.66
C ALA A 50 12.67 -13.48 -0.53
N GLU A 51 12.93 -14.15 0.59
CA GLU A 51 12.21 -15.35 1.02
C GLU A 51 11.45 -15.05 2.30
N ILE A 52 10.20 -15.52 2.40
CA ILE A 52 9.45 -15.53 3.66
C ILE A 52 9.36 -16.98 4.14
N LEU A 53 9.96 -17.24 5.29
CA LEU A 53 9.89 -18.52 6.00
C LEU A 53 8.82 -18.45 7.09
N VAL A 54 7.94 -19.45 7.10
CA VAL A 54 6.96 -19.66 8.15
C VAL A 54 7.10 -21.08 8.69
N GLU A 55 7.42 -21.19 9.97
CA GLU A 55 7.75 -22.45 10.61
C GLU A 55 6.50 -23.23 11.04
N ASN A 56 6.61 -24.55 11.05
CA ASN A 56 5.62 -25.46 11.64
C ASN A 56 4.18 -25.24 11.12
N VAL A 57 4.03 -24.98 9.82
CA VAL A 57 2.71 -24.87 9.19
C VAL A 57 2.13 -26.29 9.05
N ALA A 58 0.83 -26.44 9.29
CA ALA A 58 0.10 -27.68 8.99
C ALA A 58 -0.43 -27.61 7.54
N PRO A 59 -0.53 -28.72 6.79
CA PRO A 59 -0.97 -28.69 5.37
C PRO A 59 -2.28 -27.92 5.16
N GLU A 60 -3.26 -28.12 6.03
CA GLU A 60 -4.57 -27.44 6.00
C GLU A 60 -4.49 -25.92 6.26
N ARG A 61 -3.38 -25.43 6.83
CA ARG A 61 -3.13 -24.00 7.08
C ARG A 61 -2.32 -23.33 5.98
N VAL A 62 -1.84 -24.06 4.98
CA VAL A 62 -1.05 -23.50 3.87
C VAL A 62 -1.83 -22.40 3.13
N PRO A 63 -3.12 -22.58 2.75
CA PRO A 63 -3.88 -21.51 2.07
C PRO A 63 -3.98 -20.22 2.90
N ALA A 64 -4.35 -20.34 4.18
CA ALA A 64 -4.45 -19.19 5.07
C ALA A 64 -3.10 -18.49 5.29
N THR A 65 -2.01 -19.26 5.37
CA THR A 65 -0.65 -18.71 5.51
C THR A 65 -0.22 -17.98 4.24
N MET A 66 -0.57 -18.50 3.06
CA MET A 66 -0.29 -17.84 1.78
C MET A 66 -1.09 -16.55 1.61
N GLU A 67 -2.35 -16.49 2.06
CA GLU A 67 -3.09 -15.23 2.11
C GLU A 67 -2.42 -14.22 3.03
N ALA A 68 -1.92 -14.65 4.20
CA ALA A 68 -1.19 -13.78 5.10
C ALA A 68 0.09 -13.21 4.46
N ILE A 69 0.84 -14.05 3.74
CA ILE A 69 2.01 -13.63 2.96
C ILE A 69 1.61 -12.63 1.88
N GLU A 70 0.50 -12.84 1.18
CA GLU A 70 0.01 -11.90 0.17
C GLU A 70 -0.32 -10.53 0.79
N ARG A 71 -0.96 -10.50 1.97
CA ARG A 71 -1.24 -9.26 2.71
C ARG A 71 0.05 -8.54 3.11
N ILE A 72 1.06 -9.28 3.59
CA ILE A 72 2.39 -8.71 3.87
C ILE A 72 3.00 -8.10 2.61
N CYS A 73 2.95 -8.80 1.46
CA CYS A 73 3.44 -8.26 0.19
C CYS A 73 2.73 -6.96 -0.19
N TRP A 74 1.41 -6.85 -0.02
CA TRP A 74 0.69 -5.59 -0.29
C TRP A 74 1.09 -4.46 0.66
N LEU A 75 1.27 -4.75 1.96
CA LEU A 75 1.77 -3.78 2.92
C LEU A 75 3.19 -3.30 2.56
N LEU A 76 4.09 -4.21 2.19
CA LEU A 76 5.43 -3.86 1.73
C LEU A 76 5.41 -3.08 0.41
N ALA A 77 4.48 -3.41 -0.49
CA ALA A 77 4.28 -2.70 -1.74
C ALA A 77 3.88 -1.24 -1.49
N PHE A 78 2.97 -1.01 -0.55
CA PHE A 78 2.62 0.34 -0.10
C PHE A 78 3.79 1.04 0.59
N ALA A 79 4.45 0.40 1.55
CA ALA A 79 5.55 0.99 2.31
C ALA A 79 6.72 1.44 1.41
N THR A 80 7.10 0.58 0.46
CA THR A 80 8.28 0.81 -0.40
C THR A 80 7.93 1.45 -1.74
N GLN A 81 6.64 1.65 -2.04
CA GLN A 81 6.12 2.11 -3.34
C GLN A 81 6.73 1.31 -4.51
N SER A 82 6.74 -0.03 -4.33
CA SER A 82 7.29 -1.00 -5.27
C SER A 82 6.29 -2.14 -5.48
N GLN A 83 6.29 -2.78 -6.64
CA GLN A 83 5.37 -3.89 -6.94
C GLN A 83 5.82 -5.21 -6.29
N VAL A 84 5.83 -5.25 -4.94
CA VAL A 84 6.17 -6.44 -4.16
C VAL A 84 5.13 -7.52 -4.38
N ALA A 85 5.58 -8.75 -4.66
CA ALA A 85 4.68 -9.87 -4.92
C ALA A 85 5.32 -11.20 -4.54
N CYS A 86 4.50 -12.12 -4.02
CA CYS A 86 4.87 -13.53 -3.90
C CYS A 86 4.72 -14.21 -5.27
N TYR A 87 5.79 -14.80 -5.78
CA TYR A 87 5.80 -15.48 -7.08
C TYR A 87 5.84 -17.00 -6.99
N GLY A 88 6.07 -17.54 -5.81
CA GLY A 88 6.01 -18.97 -5.60
C GLY A 88 6.15 -19.37 -4.16
N HIS A 89 5.93 -20.64 -3.88
CA HIS A 89 6.24 -21.23 -2.58
C HIS A 89 6.63 -22.70 -2.72
N ASN A 90 7.37 -23.19 -1.74
CA ASN A 90 7.68 -24.59 -1.53
C ASN A 90 7.16 -25.01 -0.15
N TYR A 91 6.50 -26.16 -0.10
CA TYR A 91 6.09 -26.81 1.14
C TYR A 91 6.59 -28.27 1.14
N PRO A 92 7.53 -28.65 2.03
CA PRO A 92 8.18 -29.95 2.02
C PRO A 92 7.35 -30.97 2.83
N ASP A 93 6.22 -31.38 2.29
CA ASP A 93 5.39 -32.46 2.83
C ASP A 93 5.16 -33.61 1.81
N GLY A 94 5.78 -33.51 0.63
CA GLY A 94 5.61 -34.47 -0.46
C GLY A 94 4.35 -34.28 -1.31
N THR A 95 3.57 -33.22 -1.06
CA THR A 95 2.37 -32.87 -1.86
C THR A 95 2.71 -31.96 -3.05
N SER A 96 1.70 -31.66 -3.89
CA SER A 96 1.78 -30.71 -5.01
C SER A 96 1.77 -29.24 -4.59
N HIS A 97 1.96 -28.91 -3.30
CA HIS A 97 2.07 -27.53 -2.78
C HIS A 97 3.42 -26.88 -3.10
N LYS A 98 3.78 -26.93 -4.39
CA LYS A 98 4.86 -26.18 -5.01
C LYS A 98 4.30 -25.42 -6.19
N VAL A 99 4.34 -24.10 -6.11
CA VAL A 99 3.90 -23.21 -7.19
C VAL A 99 5.04 -22.25 -7.49
N HIS A 100 5.37 -22.10 -8.76
CA HIS A 100 6.28 -21.05 -9.26
C HIS A 100 5.60 -20.42 -10.47
N ASN A 101 5.25 -19.15 -10.34
CA ASN A 101 4.62 -18.37 -11.39
C ASN A 101 5.65 -17.50 -12.06
N SER A 102 5.60 -17.41 -13.39
CA SER A 102 6.28 -16.34 -14.11
C SER A 102 5.48 -15.06 -13.92
N ILE A 103 6.02 -14.11 -13.16
CA ILE A 103 5.40 -12.82 -12.89
C ILE A 103 6.35 -11.73 -13.40
N HIS A 104 5.84 -10.84 -14.26
CA HIS A 104 6.55 -9.64 -14.67
C HIS A 104 5.99 -8.43 -13.94
N ARG A 105 6.75 -7.90 -13.00
CA ARG A 105 6.44 -6.65 -12.27
C ARG A 105 7.72 -5.82 -12.22
N PRO A 106 7.85 -4.72 -12.98
CA PRO A 106 9.05 -3.89 -12.92
C PRO A 106 9.18 -3.26 -11.54
N GLY A 107 10.34 -3.39 -10.91
CA GLY A 107 10.67 -2.64 -9.69
C GLY A 107 10.53 -1.13 -9.94
N GLN A 108 9.86 -0.42 -9.04
CA GLN A 108 9.63 1.03 -9.16
C GLN A 108 10.51 1.79 -8.17
N ASN A 109 11.26 2.78 -8.64
CA ASN A 109 12.07 3.69 -7.80
C ASN A 109 11.28 4.96 -7.45
N ALA A 110 10.05 4.79 -6.96
CA ALA A 110 9.27 5.90 -6.42
C ALA A 110 9.71 6.21 -4.98
N ASP A 111 9.41 7.43 -4.52
CA ASP A 111 9.69 7.85 -3.14
C ASP A 111 8.91 6.96 -2.18
N PRO A 112 9.57 6.19 -1.30
CA PRO A 112 8.90 5.24 -0.42
C PRO A 112 8.07 5.97 0.65
N VAL A 113 7.05 5.30 1.19
CA VAL A 113 6.28 5.80 2.35
C VAL A 113 7.08 5.59 3.63
N ILE A 114 7.75 4.46 3.77
CA ILE A 114 8.62 4.10 4.88
C ILE A 114 10.00 3.76 4.32
N GLU A 115 11.06 4.31 4.91
CA GLU A 115 12.45 4.11 4.46
C GLU A 115 12.80 2.61 4.39
N PRO A 116 13.02 2.03 3.19
CA PRO A 116 13.29 0.60 3.05
C PRO A 116 14.60 0.15 3.71
N ALA A 117 15.57 1.05 3.88
CA ALA A 117 16.80 0.78 4.61
C ALA A 117 16.60 0.67 6.14
N ASP A 118 15.49 1.19 6.66
CA ASP A 118 15.13 1.07 8.08
C ASP A 118 14.24 -0.17 8.31
N GLY A 119 14.89 -1.34 8.42
CA GLY A 119 14.21 -2.60 8.70
C GLY A 119 13.34 -2.59 9.97
N ALA A 120 13.72 -1.79 10.98
CA ALA A 120 12.93 -1.66 12.22
C ALA A 120 11.65 -0.85 11.99
N ALA A 121 11.71 0.22 11.18
CA ALA A 121 10.52 0.97 10.77
C ALA A 121 9.59 0.12 9.90
N ILE A 122 10.13 -0.67 8.97
CA ILE A 122 9.34 -1.59 8.14
C ILE A 122 8.65 -2.66 8.99
N ARG A 123 9.37 -3.32 9.91
CA ARG A 123 8.78 -4.28 10.85
C ARG A 123 7.64 -3.64 11.64
N LYS A 124 7.92 -2.49 12.27
CA LYS A 124 6.92 -1.76 13.05
C LYS A 124 5.68 -1.42 12.22
N PHE A 125 5.87 -0.98 10.97
CA PHE A 125 4.78 -0.68 10.06
C PHE A 125 3.93 -1.92 9.77
N VAL A 126 4.54 -3.03 9.36
CA VAL A 126 3.80 -4.28 9.04
C VAL A 126 3.05 -4.78 10.28
N ASP A 127 3.71 -4.89 11.42
CA ASP A 127 3.12 -5.42 12.65
C ASP A 127 1.92 -4.58 13.14
N GLN A 128 2.03 -3.24 13.07
CA GLN A 128 0.93 -2.35 13.50
C GLN A 128 -0.25 -2.35 12.54
N THR A 129 0.01 -2.40 11.23
CA THR A 129 -1.03 -2.20 10.22
C THR A 129 -1.72 -3.47 9.77
N TYR A 130 -1.09 -4.64 9.95
CA TYR A 130 -1.62 -5.91 9.49
C TYR A 130 -3.05 -6.22 9.95
N PRO A 131 -3.41 -6.09 11.25
CA PRO A 131 -4.75 -6.45 11.72
C PRO A 131 -5.83 -5.60 11.02
N GLN A 132 -5.57 -4.30 10.90
CA GLN A 132 -6.51 -3.36 10.30
C GLN A 132 -6.56 -3.51 8.78
N TYR A 133 -5.43 -3.81 8.14
CA TYR A 133 -5.40 -4.15 6.72
C TYR A 133 -6.30 -5.34 6.41
N LYS A 134 -6.13 -6.45 7.15
CA LYS A 134 -6.95 -7.65 7.00
C LYS A 134 -8.44 -7.37 7.21
N ALA A 135 -8.78 -6.57 8.23
CA ALA A 135 -10.17 -6.20 8.51
C ALA A 135 -10.81 -5.35 7.41
N LEU A 136 -10.02 -4.51 6.73
CA LEU A 136 -10.51 -3.53 5.76
C LEU A 136 -10.28 -3.93 4.29
N GLU A 137 -9.48 -4.97 4.00
CA GLU A 137 -8.97 -5.24 2.64
C GLU A 137 -10.06 -5.30 1.57
N SER A 138 -11.19 -5.95 1.88
CA SER A 138 -12.33 -6.08 0.98
C SER A 138 -13.20 -4.83 0.98
N ALA A 139 -13.66 -4.39 2.17
CA ALA A 139 -14.58 -3.26 2.33
C ALA A 139 -14.01 -1.94 1.78
N ARG A 140 -12.68 -1.78 1.85
CA ARG A 140 -11.96 -0.60 1.34
C ARG A 140 -11.22 -0.83 0.04
N SER A 141 -11.31 -2.04 -0.54
CA SER A 141 -10.62 -2.42 -1.77
C SER A 141 -9.11 -2.10 -1.73
N LEU A 142 -8.44 -2.39 -0.60
CA LEU A 142 -7.08 -1.88 -0.34
C LEU A 142 -6.05 -2.33 -1.39
N LYS A 143 -6.20 -3.54 -1.95
CA LYS A 143 -5.34 -4.02 -3.05
C LYS A 143 -5.43 -3.11 -4.28
N VAL A 144 -6.64 -2.66 -4.64
CA VAL A 144 -6.88 -1.76 -5.77
C VAL A 144 -6.33 -0.36 -5.48
N VAL A 145 -6.54 0.13 -4.26
CA VAL A 145 -6.01 1.41 -3.79
C VAL A 145 -4.48 1.43 -3.93
N ILE A 146 -3.80 0.41 -3.42
CA ILE A 146 -2.33 0.32 -3.48
C ILE A 146 -1.86 0.16 -4.93
N ASP A 147 -2.51 -0.68 -5.74
CA ASP A 147 -2.16 -0.82 -7.15
C ASP A 147 -2.26 0.50 -7.91
N TYR A 148 -3.35 1.26 -7.76
CA TYR A 148 -3.50 2.57 -8.42
C TYR A 148 -2.45 3.59 -7.96
N MET A 149 -2.03 3.57 -6.69
CA MET A 149 -0.88 4.38 -6.25
C MET A 149 0.39 4.00 -7.00
N LEU A 150 0.68 2.70 -7.13
CA LEU A 150 1.85 2.21 -7.86
C LEU A 150 1.77 2.52 -9.37
N GLN A 151 0.59 2.43 -9.98
CA GLN A 151 0.40 2.82 -11.39
C GLN A 151 0.63 4.32 -11.59
N ALA A 152 0.10 5.17 -10.71
CA ALA A 152 0.33 6.61 -10.77
C ALA A 152 1.82 6.97 -10.59
N ALA A 153 2.54 6.21 -9.77
CA ALA A 153 3.96 6.42 -9.51
C ALA A 153 4.89 5.88 -10.62
N ARG A 154 4.36 5.20 -11.64
CA ARG A 154 5.17 4.53 -12.67
C ARG A 154 6.11 5.52 -13.39
N PRO A 155 7.41 5.18 -13.53
CA PRO A 155 8.36 5.99 -14.30
C PRO A 155 7.95 6.13 -15.77
N GLY A 156 8.19 7.31 -16.35
CA GLY A 156 7.89 7.59 -17.76
C GLY A 156 6.41 7.83 -18.09
N LEU A 157 5.51 7.73 -17.10
CA LEU A 157 4.10 8.03 -17.31
C LEU A 157 3.88 9.56 -17.39
N PRO A 158 3.17 10.08 -18.42
CA PRO A 158 2.83 11.50 -18.51
C PRO A 158 2.06 11.99 -17.28
N MET A 159 2.24 13.26 -16.91
CA MET A 159 1.64 13.83 -15.70
C MET A 159 0.12 13.72 -15.71
N GLU A 160 -0.51 13.94 -16.85
CA GLU A 160 -1.95 13.84 -17.06
C GLU A 160 -2.45 12.43 -16.71
N CYS A 161 -1.73 11.38 -17.15
CA CYS A 161 -2.06 10.01 -16.81
C CYS A 161 -1.90 9.74 -15.30
N LYS A 162 -0.87 10.31 -14.65
CA LYS A 162 -0.71 10.23 -13.19
C LYS A 162 -1.90 10.85 -12.46
N LEU A 163 -2.36 12.01 -12.93
CA LEU A 163 -3.52 12.72 -12.38
C LEU A 163 -4.83 11.99 -12.61
N VAL A 164 -4.99 11.28 -13.74
CA VAL A 164 -6.13 10.41 -13.99
C VAL A 164 -6.14 9.24 -12.99
N PHE A 165 -5.03 8.52 -12.81
CA PHE A 165 -4.96 7.44 -11.81
C PHE A 165 -5.26 7.94 -10.40
N LEU A 166 -4.71 9.11 -10.03
CA LEU A 166 -4.98 9.76 -8.75
C LEU A 166 -6.47 10.11 -8.59
N SER A 167 -7.11 10.61 -9.64
CA SER A 167 -8.53 10.96 -9.62
C SER A 167 -9.43 9.73 -9.45
N VAL A 168 -9.10 8.64 -10.14
CA VAL A 168 -9.81 7.35 -10.01
C VAL A 168 -9.60 6.74 -8.62
N LEU A 169 -8.37 6.82 -8.09
CA LEU A 169 -8.04 6.40 -6.73
C LEU A 169 -8.88 7.12 -5.68
N LEU A 170 -8.98 8.44 -5.76
CA LEU A 170 -9.80 9.24 -4.82
C LEU A 170 -11.29 8.90 -4.94
N GLU A 171 -11.78 8.66 -6.16
CA GLU A 171 -13.15 8.23 -6.39
C GLU A 171 -13.42 6.85 -5.77
N ASN A 172 -12.49 5.90 -5.88
CA ASN A 172 -12.56 4.59 -5.24
C ASN A 172 -12.56 4.70 -3.71
N LEU A 173 -11.66 5.51 -3.14
CA LEU A 173 -11.60 5.77 -1.69
C LEU A 173 -12.91 6.37 -1.17
N LYS A 174 -13.43 7.37 -1.86
CA LYS A 174 -14.73 7.98 -1.55
C LYS A 174 -15.87 6.97 -1.61
N HIS A 175 -15.89 6.16 -2.68
CA HIS A 175 -16.96 5.20 -2.91
C HIS A 175 -16.97 4.10 -1.84
N THR A 176 -15.82 3.50 -1.58
CA THR A 176 -15.69 2.46 -0.56
C THR A 176 -16.01 2.98 0.84
N TYR A 177 -15.62 4.22 1.17
CA TYR A 177 -16.05 4.89 2.41
C TYR A 177 -17.57 5.04 2.50
N GLY A 178 -18.19 5.59 1.47
CA GLY A 178 -19.64 5.81 1.45
C GLY A 178 -20.42 4.50 1.61
N THR A 179 -19.99 3.44 0.93
CA THR A 179 -20.59 2.11 1.03
C THR A 179 -20.41 1.50 2.42
N GLN A 180 -19.22 1.58 3.00
CA GLN A 180 -18.94 1.08 4.35
C GLN A 180 -19.78 1.81 5.43
N GLN A 181 -20.01 3.11 5.24
CA GLN A 181 -20.85 3.92 6.13
C GLN A 181 -22.35 3.83 5.78
N HIS A 182 -22.72 2.92 4.87
CA HIS A 182 -24.11 2.65 4.47
C HIS A 182 -24.86 3.87 3.90
N TYR A 183 -24.16 4.81 3.24
CA TYR A 183 -24.82 5.89 2.51
C TYR A 183 -25.60 5.33 1.33
N ALA A 184 -26.84 5.80 1.15
CA ALA A 184 -27.62 5.45 -0.04
C ALA A 184 -26.93 5.98 -1.30
N PHE A 185 -26.85 5.13 -2.33
CA PHE A 185 -26.23 5.47 -3.62
C PHE A 185 -27.29 5.43 -4.73
N ARG A 186 -27.56 6.57 -5.37
CA ARG A 186 -28.57 6.71 -6.43
C ARG A 186 -28.00 7.54 -7.58
N SER A 187 -28.19 7.05 -8.81
CA SER A 187 -27.77 7.75 -10.03
C SER A 187 -26.32 8.25 -10.01
N GLY A 188 -25.40 7.41 -9.51
CA GLY A 188 -23.97 7.72 -9.45
C GLY A 188 -23.55 8.64 -8.30
N LYS A 189 -24.44 8.96 -7.35
CA LYS A 189 -24.15 9.88 -6.24
C LYS A 189 -24.60 9.31 -4.89
N PHE A 190 -23.88 9.66 -3.84
CA PHE A 190 -24.31 9.39 -2.46
C PHE A 190 -25.37 10.40 -2.03
N ILE A 191 -26.27 9.97 -1.15
CA ILE A 191 -27.38 10.77 -0.63
C ILE A 191 -27.19 10.98 0.87
N ASP A 192 -27.43 12.22 1.33
CA ASP A 192 -27.40 12.56 2.73
C ASP A 192 -28.62 11.93 3.44
N PRO A 193 -28.43 11.14 4.51
CA PRO A 193 -29.54 10.49 5.20
C PRO A 193 -30.47 11.47 5.93
N ALA A 194 -29.99 12.65 6.31
CA ALA A 194 -30.77 13.65 7.04
C ALA A 194 -31.56 14.57 6.11
N THR A 195 -30.95 15.00 5.00
CA THR A 195 -31.58 15.98 4.08
C THR A 195 -32.12 15.37 2.79
N ASN A 196 -31.82 14.09 2.52
CA ASN A 196 -32.10 13.40 1.25
C ASN A 196 -31.51 14.09 0.01
N ALA A 197 -30.57 15.02 0.20
CA ALA A 197 -29.88 15.73 -0.87
C ALA A 197 -28.66 14.94 -1.37
N SER A 198 -28.24 15.21 -2.61
CA SER A 198 -27.03 14.59 -3.16
C SER A 198 -25.76 15.16 -2.52
N LEU A 199 -24.89 14.27 -2.06
CA LEU A 199 -23.58 14.61 -1.50
C LEU A 199 -22.55 14.79 -2.61
N SER A 200 -21.90 15.95 -2.62
CA SER A 200 -20.82 16.23 -3.57
C SER A 200 -19.56 15.43 -3.25
N PHE A 201 -18.67 15.31 -4.24
CA PHE A 201 -17.36 14.69 -4.07
C PHE A 201 -16.59 15.31 -2.88
N LYS A 202 -16.52 16.64 -2.81
CA LYS A 202 -15.82 17.37 -1.74
C LYS A 202 -16.39 17.03 -0.35
N VAL A 203 -17.72 16.96 -0.21
CA VAL A 203 -18.37 16.64 1.07
C VAL A 203 -18.03 15.22 1.51
N MET A 204 -18.12 14.24 0.61
CA MET A 204 -17.78 12.86 0.93
C MET A 204 -16.31 12.69 1.29
N MET A 205 -15.40 13.32 0.54
CA MET A 205 -13.97 13.31 0.86
C MET A 205 -13.69 13.97 2.23
N THR A 206 -14.36 15.07 2.55
CA THR A 206 -14.24 15.75 3.86
C THR A 206 -14.66 14.81 4.98
N ARG A 207 -15.79 14.10 4.83
CA ARG A 207 -16.26 13.11 5.81
C ARG A 207 -15.27 11.94 5.95
N MET A 208 -14.76 11.44 4.83
CA MET A 208 -13.79 10.34 4.81
C MET A 208 -12.48 10.69 5.53
N PHE A 209 -11.86 11.83 5.20
CA PHE A 209 -10.65 12.30 5.89
C PHE A 209 -10.94 12.62 7.36
N GLY A 210 -12.09 13.23 7.66
CA GLY A 210 -12.50 13.56 9.02
C GLY A 210 -12.66 12.34 9.93
N ALA A 211 -13.13 11.20 9.39
CA ALA A 211 -13.24 9.95 10.13
C ALA A 211 -11.87 9.45 10.66
N GLU A 212 -10.78 9.79 9.97
CA GLU A 212 -9.41 9.46 10.36
C GLU A 212 -8.70 10.65 11.06
N GLY A 213 -9.44 11.67 11.50
CA GLY A 213 -8.91 12.83 12.20
C GLY A 213 -8.16 13.84 11.32
N MET A 214 -8.42 13.85 10.01
CA MET A 214 -7.77 14.76 9.06
C MET A 214 -8.72 15.85 8.57
N ALA A 215 -8.22 17.08 8.42
CA ALA A 215 -8.98 18.22 7.89
C ALA A 215 -8.22 18.97 6.78
N PRO A 216 -7.88 18.32 5.65
CA PRO A 216 -7.11 18.94 4.58
C PRO A 216 -7.91 19.96 3.77
N SER A 217 -7.21 20.91 3.15
CA SER A 217 -7.82 21.77 2.14
C SER A 217 -7.99 21.00 0.83
N LEU A 218 -9.24 20.64 0.50
CA LEU A 218 -9.54 19.82 -0.68
C LEU A 218 -9.76 20.61 -1.97
N LYS A 219 -9.84 21.94 -1.91
CA LYS A 219 -10.20 22.76 -3.09
C LYS A 219 -9.22 22.55 -4.28
N PRO A 220 -7.89 22.63 -4.11
CA PRO A 220 -6.96 22.44 -5.22
C PRO A 220 -7.12 21.07 -5.87
N LEU A 221 -7.25 20.02 -5.05
CA LEU A 221 -7.41 18.64 -5.50
C LEU A 221 -8.71 18.44 -6.31
N VAL A 222 -9.81 19.02 -5.84
CA VAL A 222 -11.12 18.94 -6.52
C VAL A 222 -11.09 19.71 -7.84
N ASP A 223 -10.51 20.90 -7.85
CA ASP A 223 -10.41 21.73 -9.06
C ASP A 223 -9.58 21.00 -10.13
N LEU A 224 -8.40 20.47 -9.76
CA LEU A 224 -7.52 19.72 -10.67
C LEU A 224 -8.17 18.45 -11.21
N ARG A 225 -8.84 17.67 -10.34
CA ARG A 225 -9.60 16.47 -10.75
C ARG A 225 -10.66 16.83 -11.78
N ASN A 226 -11.47 17.85 -11.50
CA ASN A 226 -12.58 18.24 -12.38
C ASN A 226 -12.04 18.68 -13.74
N GLU A 227 -10.97 19.45 -13.76
CA GLU A 227 -10.33 19.85 -15.01
C GLU A 227 -9.84 18.63 -15.80
N VAL A 228 -8.96 17.80 -15.22
CA VAL A 228 -8.39 16.62 -15.89
C VAL A 228 -9.47 15.67 -16.42
N LEU A 229 -10.55 15.44 -15.67
CA LEU A 229 -11.63 14.53 -16.10
C LEU A 229 -12.55 15.12 -17.16
N HIS A 230 -12.70 16.44 -17.25
CA HIS A 230 -13.62 17.09 -18.20
C HIS A 230 -12.93 17.59 -19.47
N THR A 231 -11.67 18.01 -19.39
CA THR A 231 -10.91 18.57 -20.51
C THR A 231 -9.81 17.63 -21.00
N GLY A 232 -9.47 16.60 -20.24
CA GLY A 232 -8.37 15.67 -20.54
C GLY A 232 -6.97 16.24 -20.25
N VAL A 233 -6.85 17.53 -19.96
CA VAL A 233 -5.57 18.23 -19.75
C VAL A 233 -5.76 19.35 -18.71
N ALA A 234 -4.84 19.47 -17.76
CA ALA A 234 -4.85 20.56 -16.80
C ALA A 234 -4.27 21.85 -17.42
N SER A 235 -4.87 23.01 -17.13
CA SER A 235 -4.35 24.33 -17.54
C SER A 235 -3.09 24.74 -16.79
N LEU A 236 -2.81 24.07 -15.68
CA LEU A 236 -1.59 24.24 -14.91
C LEU A 236 -0.35 23.84 -15.71
N THR A 237 0.75 24.56 -15.48
CA THR A 237 2.06 24.15 -15.97
C THR A 237 2.46 22.79 -15.40
N HIS A 238 3.32 22.04 -16.09
CA HIS A 238 3.80 20.74 -15.61
C HIS A 238 4.37 20.79 -14.18
N ALA A 239 5.11 21.84 -13.83
CA ALA A 239 5.66 22.01 -12.48
C ALA A 239 4.57 22.17 -11.41
N GLN A 240 3.52 22.93 -11.71
CA GLN A 240 2.36 23.10 -10.81
C GLN A 240 1.55 21.80 -10.68
N GLN A 241 1.37 21.07 -11.78
CA GLN A 241 0.73 19.75 -11.76
C GLN A 241 1.51 18.77 -10.87
N LYS A 242 2.85 18.73 -11.00
CA LYS A 242 3.70 17.89 -10.15
C LYS A 242 3.54 18.23 -8.67
N LEU A 243 3.53 19.51 -8.31
CA LEU A 243 3.34 19.96 -6.93
C LEU A 243 1.99 19.50 -6.37
N GLN A 244 0.91 19.60 -7.15
CA GLN A 244 -0.41 19.14 -6.71
C GLN A 244 -0.50 17.62 -6.63
N TYR A 245 0.11 16.90 -7.57
CA TYR A 245 0.20 15.43 -7.55
C TYR A 245 0.92 14.94 -6.30
N ASP A 246 2.05 15.56 -5.97
CA ASP A 246 2.87 15.22 -4.80
C ASP A 246 2.09 15.46 -3.50
N ALA A 247 1.50 16.64 -3.34
CA ALA A 247 0.68 16.98 -2.17
C ALA A 247 -0.53 16.05 -2.00
N ALA A 248 -1.17 15.67 -3.11
CA ALA A 248 -2.29 14.73 -3.08
C ALA A 248 -1.84 13.30 -2.74
N THR A 249 -0.68 12.87 -3.25
CA THR A 249 -0.11 11.56 -2.94
C THR A 249 0.26 11.48 -1.47
N ASP A 250 0.90 12.50 -0.90
CA ASP A 250 1.22 12.57 0.53
C ASP A 250 -0.05 12.56 1.39
N LEU A 251 -1.09 13.26 0.97
CA LEU A 251 -2.38 13.26 1.64
C LEU A 251 -3.01 11.86 1.68
N ILE A 252 -2.95 11.12 0.56
CA ILE A 252 -3.47 9.74 0.49
C ILE A 252 -2.61 8.80 1.34
N ARG A 253 -1.28 8.94 1.32
CA ARG A 253 -0.36 8.16 2.15
C ARG A 253 -0.69 8.32 3.63
N GLU A 254 -0.82 9.56 4.10
CA GLU A 254 -1.20 9.85 5.48
C GLU A 254 -2.56 9.24 5.83
N TYR A 255 -3.56 9.39 4.96
CA TYR A 255 -4.89 8.81 5.18
C TYR A 255 -4.83 7.29 5.33
N LEU A 256 -4.09 6.60 4.45
CA LEU A 256 -3.96 5.14 4.54
C LEU A 256 -3.19 4.71 5.79
N LEU A 257 -2.15 5.43 6.18
CA LEU A 257 -1.42 5.15 7.43
C LEU A 257 -2.33 5.28 8.65
N ARG A 258 -3.15 6.35 8.72
CA ARG A 258 -4.12 6.56 9.80
C ARG A 258 -5.22 5.51 9.79
N LEU A 259 -5.81 5.24 8.62
CA LEU A 259 -6.84 4.21 8.43
C LEU A 259 -6.37 2.82 8.88
N LEU A 260 -5.09 2.51 8.65
CA LEU A 260 -4.46 1.25 9.05
C LEU A 260 -3.93 1.26 10.50
N GLY A 261 -4.09 2.36 11.24
CA GLY A 261 -3.70 2.46 12.64
C GLY A 261 -2.19 2.61 12.89
N PHE A 262 -1.41 2.99 11.87
CA PHE A 262 0.02 3.21 12.02
C PHE A 262 0.32 4.42 12.91
N LYS A 263 1.33 4.29 13.79
CA LYS A 263 1.86 5.37 14.62
C LYS A 263 3.36 5.48 14.48
N GLY A 264 3.85 6.58 13.93
CA GLY A 264 5.26 6.75 13.64
C GLY A 264 5.55 7.77 12.55
N ASN A 265 6.74 7.66 11.99
CA ASN A 265 7.23 8.57 10.97
C ASN A 265 7.04 7.95 9.59
N PHE A 266 6.69 8.78 8.61
CA PHE A 266 6.65 8.41 7.20
C PHE A 266 7.25 9.52 6.35
N ASN A 267 7.78 9.13 5.19
CA ASN A 267 8.38 10.04 4.24
C ASN A 267 7.29 10.75 3.43
N VAL A 268 7.48 12.04 3.21
CA VAL A 268 6.63 12.87 2.35
C VAL A 268 7.42 13.28 1.12
N SER A 269 6.72 13.69 0.07
CA SER A 269 7.36 14.25 -1.12
C SER A 269 8.28 15.42 -0.74
N PRO A 270 9.30 15.72 -1.57
CA PRO A 270 10.23 16.84 -1.32
C PRO A 270 9.55 18.20 -1.08
N THR A 271 8.29 18.34 -1.49
CA THR A 271 7.49 19.57 -1.34
C THR A 271 6.77 19.67 0.01
N GLY A 272 6.65 18.57 0.76
CA GLY A 272 5.92 18.48 2.04
C GLY A 272 6.82 18.42 3.29
N GLY A 273 8.15 18.46 3.13
CA GLY A 273 9.14 18.16 4.17
C GLY A 273 9.94 16.89 3.80
N SER A 274 10.79 16.39 4.68
CA SER A 274 11.42 15.06 4.48
C SER A 274 10.63 13.95 5.18
N VAL A 275 10.06 14.23 6.35
CA VAL A 275 9.39 13.25 7.22
C VAL A 275 8.22 13.91 7.96
N LYS A 276 7.11 13.19 8.14
CA LYS A 276 5.97 13.59 8.97
C LYS A 276 5.65 12.49 10.01
N THR A 277 5.19 12.91 11.19
CA THR A 277 4.78 12.01 12.29
C THR A 277 3.26 11.92 12.40
N ILE A 278 2.76 10.71 12.67
CA ILE A 278 1.36 10.37 12.95
C ILE A 278 1.26 9.69 14.31
#